data_AF-A0A3B4AGH0-F1
#
_entry.id   AF-A0A3B4AGH0-F1
#
_cell.length_a   1.000
_cell.length_b   1.000
_cell.length_c   1.000
_cell.angle_alpha   90.00
_cell.angle_beta   90.00
_cell.angle_gamma   90.00
#
_symmetry.space_group_name_H-M   'P 1'
#
loop_
_entity.id
_entity.type
_entity.pdbx_description
1 polymer ?
#
loop_
_entity_poly.entity_id
_entity_poly.type
_entity_poly.pdbx_seq_one_letter_code
_entity_poly.pdbx_strand_id
1 'polypeptide(L)'
;MEATTILPILKKKLAFLSGKDRRSGLILTIPLCSDQTSMEELSATLDYLLSIPEKCKARGFTVIVDGRRSQWNIVKTVVLMLQNVIPAEVSLVCVVKPDEFWDKKVTHFCFWKEKDRLGFEVILVSANKLTRYIEPCQLTDDFGGTLDYDHSDWLGKRLVFEKFTKESTSLLDELSIINETDKSSALDKDPADCNLLPSFDPETVLQSHELLSELQQRRFNGSEGGVG
;
A
#
# COMPACT_ATOMS: atom_id res chain seq x y z
N MET A 1 -0.17 13.15 -5.54
CA MET A 1 0.99 13.75 -4.84
C MET A 1 2.10 12.72 -4.87
N GLU A 2 3.30 13.07 -5.34
CA GLU A 2 4.42 12.11 -5.43
C GLU A 2 5.29 12.15 -4.17
N ALA A 3 5.87 11.00 -3.80
CA ALA A 3 6.76 10.87 -2.65
C ALA A 3 7.95 11.82 -2.72
N THR A 4 8.49 12.00 -3.93
CA THR A 4 9.65 12.85 -4.23
C THR A 4 9.38 14.31 -3.92
N THR A 5 8.16 14.81 -4.17
CA THR A 5 7.75 16.20 -3.95
C THR A 5 7.71 16.55 -2.47
N ILE A 6 7.28 15.62 -1.62
CA ILE A 6 7.14 15.83 -0.17
C ILE A 6 8.18 15.07 0.65
N LEU A 7 9.24 14.58 0.01
CA LEU A 7 10.27 13.75 0.64
C LEU A 7 10.87 14.38 1.91
N PRO A 8 11.16 15.70 1.97
CA PRO A 8 11.65 16.32 3.21
C PRO A 8 10.67 16.22 4.37
N ILE A 9 9.36 16.27 4.08
CA ILE A 9 8.29 16.13 5.07
C ILE A 9 8.18 14.67 5.50
N LEU A 10 8.17 13.73 4.55
CA LEU A 10 8.07 12.29 4.84
C LEU A 10 9.20 11.84 5.77
N LYS A 11 10.44 12.32 5.54
CA LYS A 11 11.61 12.01 6.39
C LYS A 11 11.43 12.37 7.87
N LYS A 12 10.53 13.31 8.20
CA LYS A 12 10.25 13.70 9.59
C LYS A 12 9.42 12.66 10.36
N LYS A 13 8.92 11.61 9.69
CA LYS A 13 8.11 10.54 10.30
C LYS A 13 6.91 11.09 11.10
N LEU A 14 6.23 12.12 10.59
CA LEU A 14 5.07 12.73 11.27
C LEU A 14 3.87 11.78 11.36
N ALA A 15 3.74 10.88 10.39
CA ALA A 15 2.85 9.74 10.42
C ALA A 15 3.45 8.62 9.56
N PHE A 16 3.07 7.36 9.85
CA PHE A 16 3.49 6.22 9.05
C PHE A 16 2.49 5.07 9.10
N LEU A 17 2.46 4.29 8.02
CA LEU A 17 1.73 3.03 7.96
C LEU A 17 2.63 1.90 8.46
N SER A 18 2.07 1.05 9.31
CA SER A 18 2.73 -0.10 9.89
C SER A 18 1.92 -1.36 9.59
N GLY A 19 1.86 -2.32 10.51
CA GLY A 19 1.19 -3.60 10.32
C GLY A 19 -0.32 -3.48 10.06
N LYS A 20 -1.02 -4.59 10.29
CA LYS A 20 -2.45 -4.73 10.05
C LYS A 20 -3.16 -5.13 11.33
N ASP A 21 -4.37 -4.63 11.52
CA ASP A 21 -5.21 -5.10 12.61
C ASP A 21 -5.83 -6.47 12.31
N ARG A 22 -6.63 -7.00 13.24
CA ARG A 22 -7.32 -8.29 13.09
C ARG A 22 -8.34 -8.33 11.94
N ARG A 23 -8.84 -7.18 11.51
CA ARG A 23 -9.72 -7.06 10.34
C ARG A 23 -8.94 -6.98 9.04
N SER A 24 -7.61 -6.97 9.13
CA SER A 24 -6.66 -6.64 8.07
C SER A 24 -6.81 -5.21 7.54
N GLY A 25 -7.30 -4.30 8.38
CA GLY A 25 -7.21 -2.85 8.19
C GLY A 25 -5.80 -2.36 8.49
N LEU A 26 -5.43 -1.22 7.92
CA LEU A 26 -4.07 -0.66 8.04
C LEU A 26 -3.87 0.03 9.40
N ILE A 27 -2.68 -0.12 9.96
CA ILE A 27 -2.32 0.59 11.20
C ILE A 27 -1.56 1.86 10.84
N LEU A 28 -2.21 3.01 11.05
CA LEU A 28 -1.61 4.33 10.88
C LEU A 28 -1.14 4.86 12.23
N THR A 29 0.15 5.15 12.37
CA THR A 29 0.73 5.70 13.60
C THR A 29 1.15 7.15 13.42
N ILE A 30 0.76 8.01 14.36
CA ILE A 30 1.08 9.43 14.42
C ILE A 30 1.89 9.69 15.71
N PRO A 31 3.23 9.68 15.66
CA PRO A 31 4.08 9.97 16.80
C PRO A 31 4.15 11.48 17.04
N LEU A 32 3.34 12.01 17.96
CA LEU A 32 3.29 13.45 18.22
C LEU A 32 4.46 13.90 19.09
N CYS A 33 5.11 14.98 18.68
CA CYS A 33 6.20 15.61 19.42
C CYS A 33 6.04 17.14 19.31
N SER A 34 5.81 17.83 20.43
CA SER A 34 5.39 19.24 20.43
C SER A 34 6.32 20.21 19.69
N ASP A 35 7.60 19.87 19.60
CA ASP A 35 8.68 20.64 18.95
C ASP A 35 8.79 20.38 17.44
N GLN A 36 8.26 19.25 16.94
CA GLN A 36 8.45 18.80 15.56
C GLN A 36 7.15 18.71 14.76
N THR A 37 5.99 18.62 15.42
CA THR A 37 4.71 18.42 14.75
C THR A 37 4.13 19.74 14.20
N SER A 38 4.35 19.98 12.90
CA SER A 38 3.55 20.95 12.13
C SER A 38 2.25 20.30 11.64
N MET A 39 1.11 20.95 11.88
CA MET A 39 -0.20 20.44 11.45
C MET A 39 -0.33 20.41 9.92
N GLU A 40 0.26 21.38 9.22
CA GLU A 40 0.26 21.44 7.76
C GLU A 40 1.07 20.28 7.15
N GLU A 41 2.28 20.05 7.69
CA GLU A 41 3.13 18.95 7.24
C GLU A 41 2.54 17.58 7.60
N LEU A 42 1.87 17.47 8.75
CA LEU A 42 1.12 16.27 9.13
C LEU A 42 -0.03 16.02 8.15
N SER A 43 -0.79 17.05 7.77
CA SER A 43 -1.86 16.93 6.77
C SER A 43 -1.29 16.43 5.44
N ALA A 44 -0.22 17.04 4.94
CA ALA A 44 0.43 16.61 3.70
C ALA A 44 0.95 15.16 3.78
N THR A 45 1.46 14.75 4.94
CA THR A 45 1.90 13.36 5.19
C THR A 45 0.71 12.40 5.11
N LEU A 46 -0.41 12.74 5.75
CA LEU A 46 -1.62 11.93 5.71
C LEU A 46 -2.21 11.83 4.31
N ASP A 47 -2.33 12.96 3.60
CA ASP A 47 -2.82 12.99 2.21
C ASP A 47 -2.01 12.06 1.33
N TYR A 48 -0.68 12.06 1.48
CA TYR A 48 0.19 11.14 0.75
C TYR A 48 -0.07 9.67 1.12
N LEU A 49 0.00 9.30 2.41
CA LEU A 49 -0.21 7.92 2.86
C LEU A 49 -1.59 7.38 2.44
N LEU A 50 -2.62 8.23 2.52
CA LEU A 50 -3.99 7.92 2.13
C LEU A 50 -4.21 7.93 0.62
N SER A 51 -3.28 8.47 -0.17
CA SER A 51 -3.30 8.32 -1.64
C SER A 51 -2.74 6.98 -2.14
N ILE A 52 -1.94 6.25 -1.34
CA ILE A 52 -1.28 5.02 -1.78
C ILE A 52 -2.33 3.92 -2.09
N PRO A 53 -2.46 3.41 -3.32
CA PRO A 53 -3.46 2.39 -3.62
C PRO A 53 -3.12 1.07 -2.92
N GLU A 54 -3.85 0.75 -1.85
CA GLU A 54 -3.67 -0.48 -1.10
C GLU A 54 -4.97 -1.30 -1.04
N LYS A 55 -4.86 -2.60 -1.34
CA LYS A 55 -5.99 -3.55 -1.26
C LYS A 55 -6.62 -3.60 0.13
N CYS A 56 -5.87 -3.23 1.16
CA CYS A 56 -6.30 -3.26 2.55
C CYS A 56 -7.10 -2.02 2.98
N LYS A 57 -7.11 -0.92 2.22
CA LYS A 57 -7.85 0.31 2.59
C LYS A 57 -9.34 0.09 2.75
N ALA A 58 -9.94 -0.76 1.93
CA ALA A 58 -11.34 -1.14 2.04
C ALA A 58 -11.73 -1.78 3.39
N ARG A 59 -10.75 -2.22 4.19
CA ARG A 59 -10.98 -2.84 5.51
C ARG A 59 -10.91 -1.81 6.65
N GLY A 60 -10.45 -0.60 6.34
CA GLY A 60 -10.34 0.52 7.24
C GLY A 60 -8.95 0.71 7.86
N PHE A 61 -8.89 1.62 8.83
CA PHE A 61 -7.71 2.01 9.58
C PHE A 61 -7.93 1.86 11.08
N THR A 62 -6.92 1.31 11.74
CA THR A 62 -6.70 1.52 13.16
C THR A 62 -5.62 2.60 13.31
N VAL A 63 -5.95 3.72 13.96
CA VAL A 63 -5.03 4.86 14.10
C VAL A 63 -4.45 4.89 15.51
N ILE A 64 -3.14 4.97 15.63
CA ILE A 64 -2.42 5.18 16.90
C ILE A 64 -1.96 6.63 16.94
N VAL A 65 -2.45 7.40 17.91
CA VAL A 65 -1.98 8.77 18.15
C VAL A 65 -1.11 8.74 19.41
N ASP A 66 0.22 8.78 19.23
CA ASP A 66 1.14 8.77 20.37
C ASP A 66 1.34 10.18 20.92
N GLY A 67 0.56 10.51 21.95
CA GLY A 67 0.61 11.78 22.64
C GLY A 67 1.60 11.85 23.79
N ARG A 68 2.44 10.83 24.03
CA ARG A 68 3.34 10.78 25.20
C ARG A 68 4.31 11.96 25.27
N ARG A 69 4.70 12.51 24.11
CA ARG A 69 5.63 13.65 23.98
C ARG A 69 4.95 14.93 23.48
N SER A 70 3.63 14.99 23.58
CA SER A 70 2.83 16.10 23.04
C SER A 70 1.91 16.74 24.07
N GLN A 71 1.57 18.01 23.85
CA GLN A 71 0.54 18.67 24.62
C GLN A 71 -0.85 18.13 24.27
N TRP A 72 -1.70 18.00 25.28
CA TRP A 72 -3.04 17.43 25.12
C TRP A 72 -3.92 18.17 24.10
N ASN A 73 -3.77 19.49 23.97
CA ASN A 73 -4.50 20.26 22.95
C ASN A 73 -4.11 19.85 21.53
N ILE A 74 -2.83 19.54 21.28
CA ILE A 74 -2.37 19.05 19.97
C ILE A 74 -2.98 17.67 19.70
N VAL A 75 -2.96 16.77 20.68
CA VAL A 75 -3.60 15.44 20.57
C VAL A 75 -5.07 15.56 20.18
N LYS A 76 -5.83 16.44 20.87
CA LYS A 76 -7.24 16.70 20.55
C LYS A 76 -7.41 17.22 19.13
N THR A 77 -6.61 18.21 18.72
CA THR A 77 -6.66 18.77 17.36
C THR A 77 -6.41 17.68 16.31
N VAL A 78 -5.43 16.81 16.52
CA VAL A 78 -5.12 15.71 15.61
C VAL A 78 -6.26 14.70 15.54
N VAL A 79 -6.84 14.29 16.68
CA VAL A 79 -7.99 13.37 16.68
C VAL A 79 -9.20 13.98 15.95
N LEU A 80 -9.47 15.27 16.13
CA LEU A 80 -10.53 15.98 15.40
C LEU A 80 -10.21 16.09 13.90
N MET A 81 -8.94 16.28 13.54
CA MET A 81 -8.51 16.30 12.14
C MET A 81 -8.78 14.96 11.43
N LEU A 82 -8.58 13.83 12.12
CA LEU A 82 -8.86 12.49 11.55
C LEU A 82 -10.32 12.33 11.10
N GLN A 83 -11.26 13.03 11.74
CA GLN A 83 -12.67 13.06 11.33
C GLN A 83 -12.86 13.66 9.94
N ASN A 84 -12.02 14.61 9.52
CA ASN A 84 -12.15 15.20 8.20
C ASN A 84 -11.35 14.43 7.14
N VAL A 85 -10.22 13.85 7.56
CA VAL A 85 -9.25 13.25 6.64
C VAL A 85 -9.53 11.76 6.36
N ILE A 86 -10.09 11.01 7.33
CA ILE A 86 -10.23 9.54 7.24
C ILE A 86 -11.61 8.98 7.70
N PRO A 87 -12.73 9.75 7.76
CA PRO A 87 -13.92 9.37 8.53
C PRO A 87 -14.59 8.06 8.10
N ALA A 88 -14.59 7.73 6.81
CA ALA A 88 -15.27 6.54 6.30
C ALA A 88 -14.47 5.24 6.48
N GLU A 89 -13.20 5.35 6.84
CA GLU A 89 -12.28 4.20 6.88
C GLU A 89 -11.74 3.95 8.30
N VAL A 90 -11.86 4.85 9.27
CA VAL A 90 -11.31 4.60 10.62
C VAL A 90 -12.23 3.73 11.48
N SER A 91 -11.72 2.58 11.93
CA SER A 91 -12.43 1.70 12.86
C SER A 91 -12.16 2.02 14.33
N LEU A 92 -10.93 2.40 14.66
CA LEU A 92 -10.48 2.62 16.04
C LEU A 92 -9.36 3.65 16.08
N VAL A 93 -9.43 4.57 17.05
CA VAL A 93 -8.35 5.50 17.38
C VAL A 93 -7.83 5.21 18.79
N CYS A 94 -6.58 4.76 18.86
CA CYS A 94 -5.86 4.52 20.10
C CYS A 94 -5.00 5.73 20.45
N VAL A 95 -5.43 6.52 21.42
CA VAL A 95 -4.64 7.65 21.94
C VAL A 95 -3.71 7.13 23.04
N VAL A 96 -2.42 7.09 22.73
CA VAL A 96 -1.38 6.68 23.69
C VAL A 96 -1.03 7.86 24.57
N LYS A 97 -1.19 7.66 25.88
CA LYS A 97 -0.88 8.65 26.90
C LYS A 97 0.29 8.19 27.78
N PRO A 98 0.99 9.12 28.46
CA PRO A 98 1.92 8.76 29.53
C PRO A 98 1.24 7.89 30.60
N ASP A 99 2.02 7.06 31.29
CA ASP A 99 1.50 6.23 32.38
C ASP A 99 1.01 7.11 33.54
N GLU A 100 1.78 8.13 33.89
CA GLU A 100 1.48 9.18 34.87
C GLU A 100 0.60 10.29 34.25
N PHE A 101 -0.56 9.92 33.69
CA PHE A 101 -1.54 10.89 33.21
C PHE A 101 -2.52 11.23 34.35
N TRP A 102 -2.39 12.44 34.89
CA TRP A 102 -2.77 12.80 36.27
C TRP A 102 -4.28 12.95 36.61
N ASP A 103 -5.21 12.43 35.80
CA ASP A 103 -6.60 12.36 36.26
C ASP A 103 -7.41 11.23 35.62
N LYS A 104 -7.61 10.15 36.38
CA LYS A 104 -8.45 9.00 35.99
C LYS A 104 -9.90 9.43 35.66
N LYS A 105 -10.40 10.52 36.24
CA LYS A 105 -11.73 11.08 35.98
C LYS A 105 -11.78 11.91 34.68
N VAL A 106 -10.71 12.62 34.32
CA VAL A 106 -10.62 13.43 33.09
C VAL A 106 -10.45 12.54 31.86
N THR A 107 -9.77 11.40 32.00
CA THR A 107 -9.45 10.47 30.92
C THR A 107 -10.69 9.90 30.21
N HIS A 108 -11.76 9.57 30.95
CA HIS A 108 -13.01 9.08 30.37
C HIS A 108 -13.86 10.17 29.70
N PHE A 109 -13.65 11.44 30.05
CA PHE A 109 -14.47 12.56 29.58
C PHE A 109 -13.88 13.29 28.36
N CYS A 110 -12.61 13.02 28.05
CA CYS A 110 -11.81 13.77 27.10
C CYS A 110 -12.34 13.83 25.67
N PHE A 111 -12.98 12.75 25.19
CA PHE A 111 -13.63 12.65 23.89
C PHE A 111 -15.09 12.18 23.98
N TRP A 112 -15.63 11.99 25.19
CA TRP A 112 -17.01 11.53 25.35
C TRP A 112 -17.97 12.53 24.71
N LYS A 113 -17.78 13.83 24.98
CA LYS A 113 -18.64 14.88 24.42
C LYS A 113 -18.63 14.93 22.88
N GLU A 114 -17.52 14.55 22.25
CA GLU A 114 -17.41 14.45 20.79
C GLU A 114 -17.68 13.06 20.22
N LYS A 115 -17.92 12.03 21.05
CA LYS A 115 -18.02 10.61 20.61
C LYS A 115 -19.04 10.41 19.49
N ASP A 116 -20.24 10.96 19.64
CA ASP A 116 -21.30 10.83 18.63
C ASP A 116 -21.02 11.66 17.36
N ARG A 117 -20.06 12.59 17.42
CA ARG A 117 -19.67 13.44 16.28
C ARG A 117 -18.52 12.81 15.48
N LEU A 118 -17.55 12.18 16.15
CA LEU A 118 -16.30 11.72 15.53
C LEU A 118 -16.46 10.61 14.49
N GLY A 119 -17.54 9.81 14.56
CA GLY A 119 -17.78 8.73 13.59
C GLY A 119 -16.92 7.48 13.77
N PHE A 120 -16.01 7.46 14.75
CA PHE A 120 -15.16 6.32 15.10
C PHE A 120 -15.00 6.17 16.62
N GLU A 121 -14.59 4.97 17.07
CA GLU A 121 -14.29 4.71 18.47
C GLU A 121 -12.92 5.29 18.86
N VAL A 122 -12.85 5.96 20.01
CA VAL A 122 -11.61 6.49 20.59
C VAL A 122 -11.36 5.85 21.94
N ILE A 123 -10.16 5.30 22.14
CA ILE A 123 -9.71 4.76 23.43
C ILE A 123 -8.45 5.48 23.89
N LEU A 124 -8.36 5.73 25.20
CA LEU A 124 -7.14 6.21 25.83
C LEU A 124 -6.42 5.04 26.50
N VAL A 125 -5.18 4.79 26.11
CA VAL A 125 -4.44 3.59 26.49
C VAL A 125 -2.98 3.93 26.78
N SER A 126 -2.31 3.18 27.66
CA SER A 126 -0.86 3.28 27.80
C SER A 126 -0.15 2.43 26.74
N ALA A 127 1.08 2.78 26.37
CA ALA A 127 1.82 2.09 25.31
C ALA A 127 1.82 0.56 25.51
N ASN A 128 2.16 0.11 26.72
CA ASN A 128 2.25 -1.31 27.09
C ASN A 128 0.91 -2.08 27.06
N LYS A 129 -0.22 -1.39 26.88
CA LYS A 129 -1.55 -2.01 26.81
C LYS A 129 -2.12 -2.06 25.38
N LEU A 130 -1.42 -1.52 24.39
CA LEU A 130 -1.85 -1.56 22.98
C LEU A 130 -1.95 -2.99 22.45
N THR A 131 -1.12 -3.91 22.95
CA THR A 131 -1.13 -5.34 22.60
C THR A 131 -2.43 -6.07 22.96
N ARG A 132 -3.32 -5.44 23.73
CA ARG A 132 -4.68 -5.95 24.00
C ARG A 132 -5.64 -5.73 22.82
N TYR A 133 -5.33 -4.76 21.96
CA TYR A 133 -6.17 -4.33 20.83
C TYR A 133 -5.54 -4.70 19.48
N ILE A 134 -4.22 -4.67 19.40
CA ILE A 134 -3.43 -4.95 18.19
C ILE A 134 -2.51 -6.14 18.47
N GLU A 135 -2.36 -7.04 17.51
CA GLU A 135 -1.45 -8.19 17.66
C GLU A 135 0.01 -7.73 17.78
N PRO A 136 0.82 -8.30 18.71
CA PRO A 136 2.20 -7.86 18.91
C PRO A 136 3.06 -7.87 17.64
N CYS A 137 2.86 -8.84 16.75
CA CYS A 137 3.61 -8.93 15.49
C CYS A 137 3.24 -7.85 14.45
N GLN A 138 2.19 -7.08 14.69
CA GLN A 138 1.72 -5.99 13.83
C GLN A 138 1.99 -4.61 14.43
N LEU A 139 2.60 -4.57 15.62
CA LEU A 139 2.84 -3.37 16.41
C LEU A 139 4.35 -3.16 16.57
N THR A 140 4.80 -1.91 16.51
CA THR A 140 6.23 -1.58 16.69
C THR A 140 6.67 -1.75 18.15
N ASP A 141 7.97 -1.87 18.35
CA ASP A 141 8.63 -2.01 19.64
C ASP A 141 8.33 -0.84 20.61
N ASP A 142 8.17 0.38 20.10
CA ASP A 142 7.74 1.59 20.83
C ASP A 142 6.46 1.40 21.68
N PHE A 143 5.64 0.41 21.31
CA PHE A 143 4.37 0.07 21.93
C PHE A 143 4.31 -1.38 22.45
N GLY A 144 5.46 -2.02 22.64
CA GLY A 144 5.57 -3.38 23.17
C GLY A 144 5.22 -4.48 22.14
N GLY A 145 5.30 -4.17 20.85
CA GLY A 145 5.19 -5.16 19.79
C GLY A 145 6.55 -5.70 19.33
N THR A 146 6.52 -6.48 18.25
CA THR A 146 7.69 -7.15 17.65
C THR A 146 7.81 -6.88 16.16
N LEU A 147 7.01 -5.96 15.60
CA LEU A 147 7.13 -5.55 14.20
C LEU A 147 8.39 -4.71 14.05
N ASP A 148 9.35 -5.21 13.28
CA ASP A 148 10.54 -4.46 12.89
C ASP A 148 10.19 -3.47 11.78
N TYR A 149 10.04 -2.19 12.15
CA TYR A 149 9.72 -1.11 11.21
C TYR A 149 10.86 -0.10 11.16
N ASP A 150 11.55 -0.06 10.02
CA ASP A 150 12.51 0.99 9.70
C ASP A 150 11.88 2.00 8.71
N HIS A 151 11.79 3.25 9.16
CA HIS A 151 11.17 4.31 8.36
C HIS A 151 11.99 4.70 7.12
N SER A 152 13.32 4.69 7.22
CA SER A 152 14.22 5.06 6.13
C SER A 152 14.18 4.01 5.03
N ASP A 153 14.20 2.74 5.40
CA ASP A 153 14.06 1.61 4.52
C ASP A 153 12.67 1.57 3.86
N TRP A 154 11.58 1.78 4.63
CA TRP A 154 10.24 1.90 4.06
C TRP A 154 10.17 3.02 3.01
N LEU A 155 10.73 4.19 3.32
CA LEU A 155 10.72 5.35 2.42
C LEU A 155 11.55 5.08 1.16
N GLY A 156 12.72 4.44 1.30
CA GLY A 156 13.56 4.01 0.18
C GLY A 156 12.83 3.05 -0.75
N LYS A 157 12.21 2.00 -0.19
CA LYS A 157 11.36 1.06 -0.93
C LYS A 157 10.21 1.76 -1.63
N ARG A 158 9.56 2.70 -0.94
CA ARG A 158 8.42 3.44 -1.49
C ARG A 158 8.81 4.29 -2.70
N LEU A 159 9.93 5.00 -2.64
CA LEU A 159 10.45 5.80 -3.76
C LEU A 159 10.75 4.92 -4.99
N VAL A 160 11.43 3.79 -4.78
CA VAL A 160 11.74 2.85 -5.86
C VAL A 160 10.47 2.27 -6.47
N PHE A 161 9.53 1.83 -5.63
CA PHE A 161 8.27 1.23 -6.08
C PHE A 161 7.37 2.21 -6.83
N GLU A 162 7.27 3.44 -6.34
CA GLU A 162 6.48 4.49 -6.99
C GLU A 162 7.05 4.84 -8.38
N LYS A 163 8.37 4.98 -8.48
CA LYS A 163 9.07 5.16 -9.76
C LYS A 163 8.81 4.00 -10.71
N PHE A 164 9.02 2.77 -10.25
CA PHE A 164 8.80 1.56 -11.05
C PHE A 164 7.36 1.45 -11.56
N THR A 165 6.38 1.74 -10.69
CA THR A 165 4.96 1.70 -11.05
C THR A 165 4.66 2.72 -12.15
N LYS A 166 5.14 3.96 -12.00
CA LYS A 166 4.95 5.04 -12.97
C LYS A 166 5.55 4.71 -14.34
N GLU A 167 6.78 4.19 -14.35
CA GLU A 167 7.45 3.76 -15.59
C GLU A 167 6.69 2.59 -16.24
N SER A 168 6.26 1.60 -15.45
CA SER A 168 5.50 0.45 -15.95
C SER A 168 4.15 0.86 -16.53
N THR A 169 3.41 1.77 -15.88
CA THR A 169 2.13 2.27 -16.40
C THR A 169 2.33 3.07 -17.69
N SER A 170 3.37 3.90 -17.78
CA SER A 170 3.69 4.64 -19.01
C SER A 170 3.95 3.70 -20.19
N LEU A 171 4.73 2.63 -19.98
CA LEU A 171 5.00 1.64 -21.02
C LEU A 171 3.75 0.87 -21.45
N LEU A 172 2.86 0.54 -20.50
CA LEU A 172 1.57 -0.10 -20.82
C LEU A 172 0.67 0.83 -21.64
N ASP A 173 0.63 2.11 -21.30
CA ASP A 173 -0.13 3.11 -22.05
C ASP A 173 0.42 3.26 -23.48
N GLU A 174 1.74 3.31 -23.66
CA GLU A 174 2.38 3.33 -24.99
C GLU A 174 2.02 2.08 -25.83
N LEU A 175 2.10 0.89 -25.23
CA LEU A 175 1.70 -0.36 -25.90
C LEU A 175 0.22 -0.37 -26.26
N SER A 176 -0.65 0.20 -25.43
CA SER A 176 -2.08 0.29 -25.72
C SER A 176 -2.36 1.13 -26.97
N ILE A 177 -1.66 2.26 -27.12
CA ILE A 177 -1.77 3.16 -28.27
C ILE A 177 -1.30 2.47 -29.56
N ILE A 178 -0.18 1.74 -29.50
CA ILE A 178 0.33 0.99 -30.66
C ILE A 178 -0.70 -0.06 -31.12
N ASN A 179 -1.23 -0.85 -30.18
CA ASN A 179 -2.23 -1.88 -30.48
C ASN A 179 -3.54 -1.29 -31.06
N GLU A 180 -3.95 -0.10 -30.64
CA GLU A 180 -5.11 0.60 -31.23
C GLU A 180 -4.81 1.10 -32.65
N THR A 181 -3.59 1.58 -32.90
CA THR A 181 -3.14 2.05 -34.22
C THR A 181 -3.04 0.90 -35.22
N ASP A 182 -2.54 -0.26 -34.79
CA ASP A 182 -2.47 -1.47 -35.62
C ASP A 182 -3.87 -1.99 -35.99
N LYS A 183 -4.84 -1.95 -35.06
CA LYS A 183 -6.23 -2.34 -35.35
C LYS A 183 -6.95 -1.40 -36.30
N SER A 184 -6.71 -0.10 -36.20
CA SER A 184 -7.30 0.89 -37.10
C SER A 184 -6.68 0.81 -38.50
N SER A 185 -5.38 0.55 -38.62
CA SER A 185 -4.74 0.30 -39.92
C SER A 185 -5.19 -1.00 -40.62
N ALA A 186 -5.75 -1.96 -39.88
CA ALA A 186 -6.31 -3.19 -40.43
C ALA A 186 -7.75 -3.03 -41.00
N LEU A 187 -8.47 -1.97 -40.60
CA LEU A 187 -9.84 -1.71 -41.06
C LEU A 187 -9.90 -0.88 -42.37
N ASP A 188 -8.81 -0.22 -42.74
CA ASP A 188 -8.69 0.62 -43.94
C ASP A 188 -8.12 -0.10 -45.17
N LYS A 189 -7.98 -1.43 -45.14
CA LYS A 189 -7.57 -2.20 -46.34
C LYS A 189 -8.79 -2.66 -47.12
N ASP A 190 -8.96 -2.08 -48.31
CA ASP A 190 -9.90 -2.55 -49.34
C ASP A 190 -9.77 -4.08 -49.55
N PRO A 191 -10.89 -4.81 -49.75
CA PRO A 191 -10.90 -6.27 -49.85
C PRO A 191 -10.21 -6.82 -51.11
N ALA A 192 -9.64 -5.97 -51.96
CA ALA A 192 -9.05 -6.36 -53.24
C ALA A 192 -7.56 -6.73 -53.18
N ASP A 193 -6.82 -6.29 -52.14
CA ASP A 193 -5.36 -6.53 -52.05
C ASP A 193 -4.94 -7.53 -50.96
N CYS A 194 -5.90 -8.20 -50.32
CA CYS A 194 -5.66 -9.28 -49.37
C CYS A 194 -5.46 -10.63 -50.07
N ASN A 195 -4.58 -10.70 -51.07
CA ASN A 195 -4.14 -11.98 -51.65
C ASN A 195 -2.63 -11.95 -51.83
N LEU A 196 -1.87 -12.22 -50.75
CA LEU A 196 -0.52 -12.82 -50.82
C LEU A 196 0.10 -13.13 -49.44
N LEU A 197 -0.70 -13.27 -48.38
CA LEU A 197 -0.25 -14.03 -47.22
C LEU A 197 -0.69 -15.47 -47.43
N PRO A 198 0.22 -16.46 -47.43
CA PRO A 198 -0.18 -17.86 -47.43
C PRO A 198 -1.02 -18.07 -46.17
N SER A 199 -2.27 -18.49 -46.34
CA SER A 199 -3.13 -18.84 -45.23
C SER A 199 -2.43 -19.96 -44.46
N PHE A 200 -1.98 -19.67 -43.25
CA PHE A 200 -1.45 -20.69 -42.36
C PHE A 200 -2.64 -21.53 -41.89
N ASP A 201 -2.83 -22.67 -42.55
CA ASP A 201 -3.79 -23.68 -42.12
C ASP A 201 -3.31 -24.25 -40.77
N PRO A 202 -4.07 -24.14 -39.69
CA PRO A 202 -3.67 -24.68 -38.38
C PRO A 202 -3.33 -26.17 -38.42
N GLU A 203 -3.86 -26.96 -39.36
CA GLU A 203 -3.47 -28.37 -39.53
C GLU A 203 -2.01 -28.51 -40.00
N THR A 204 -1.52 -27.63 -40.88
CA THR A 204 -0.14 -27.68 -41.36
C THR A 204 0.89 -27.36 -40.27
N VAL A 205 0.53 -26.48 -39.32
CA VAL A 205 1.38 -26.16 -38.17
C VAL A 205 1.48 -27.35 -37.21
N LEU A 206 0.36 -28.01 -36.92
CA LEU A 206 0.32 -29.24 -36.11
C LEU A 206 1.16 -30.36 -36.75
N GLN A 207 1.02 -30.54 -38.06
CA GLN A 207 1.75 -31.58 -38.80
C GLN A 207 3.27 -31.31 -38.85
N SER A 208 3.68 -30.04 -38.92
CA SER A 208 5.09 -29.66 -38.81
C SER A 208 5.68 -29.96 -37.43
N HIS A 209 4.88 -29.79 -36.36
CA HIS A 209 5.30 -30.07 -35.00
C HIS A 209 5.41 -31.58 -34.71
N GLU A 210 4.53 -32.39 -35.30
CA GLU A 210 4.64 -33.85 -35.27
C GLU A 210 5.88 -34.35 -36.03
N LEU A 211 6.14 -33.85 -37.24
CA LEU A 211 7.33 -34.24 -38.01
C LEU A 211 8.64 -33.85 -37.32
N LEU A 212 8.68 -32.69 -36.67
CA LEU A 212 9.81 -32.28 -35.83
C LEU A 212 10.01 -33.21 -34.63
N SER A 213 8.91 -33.64 -34.00
CA SER A 213 8.93 -34.59 -32.88
C SER A 213 9.44 -35.98 -33.33
N GLU A 214 8.99 -36.47 -34.48
CA GLU A 214 9.47 -37.74 -35.06
C GLU A 214 10.95 -37.70 -35.44
N LEU A 215 11.43 -36.60 -36.02
CA LEU A 215 12.85 -36.43 -36.38
C LEU A 215 13.75 -36.37 -35.15
N GLN A 216 13.29 -35.73 -34.06
CA GLN A 216 14.01 -35.72 -32.78
C GLN A 216 14.06 -37.12 -32.15
N GLN A 217 12.99 -37.89 -32.23
CA GLN A 217 12.94 -39.27 -31.73
C GLN A 217 13.82 -40.23 -32.55
N ARG A 218 13.87 -40.09 -33.88
CA ARG A 218 14.77 -40.88 -34.73
C ARG A 218 16.25 -40.57 -34.50
N ARG A 219 16.59 -39.31 -34.17
CA ARG A 219 17.96 -38.95 -33.77
C ARG A 219 18.36 -39.56 -32.42
N PHE A 220 17.40 -39.76 -31.51
CA PHE A 220 17.66 -40.34 -30.19
C PHE A 220 17.75 -41.88 -30.24
N ASN A 221 16.93 -42.56 -31.06
CA ASN A 221 16.94 -44.03 -31.20
C ASN A 221 17.99 -44.57 -32.18
N GLY A 222 18.71 -43.70 -32.90
CA GLY A 222 19.77 -44.09 -33.84
C GLY A 222 21.16 -44.27 -33.21
N SER A 223 21.29 -44.18 -31.88
CA SER A 223 22.58 -44.26 -31.17
C SER A 223 22.80 -45.54 -30.35
N GLU A 224 21.93 -46.56 -30.48
CA GLU A 224 22.18 -47.90 -29.93
C GLU A 224 22.17 -48.94 -31.06
N GLY A 225 23.35 -49.20 -31.64
CA GLY A 225 23.50 -50.25 -32.64
C GLY A 225 24.84 -50.17 -33.36
N GLY A 226 25.95 -50.45 -32.65
CA GLY A 226 27.27 -50.48 -33.30
C GLY A 226 28.48 -50.66 -32.39
N VAL A 227 28.43 -51.57 -31.41
CA VAL A 227 29.65 -52.23 -30.88
C VAL A 227 29.31 -53.71 -30.70
N GLY A 228 29.94 -54.56 -31.50
CA GLY A 228 29.77 -56.02 -31.52
C GLY A 228 29.91 -56.57 -32.93
#